data_AF-A0A6A3ILD5-F1
#
_entry.id   AF-A0A6A3ILD5-F1
#
_cell.length_a   1.000
_cell.length_b   1.000
_cell.length_c   1.000
_cell.angle_alpha   90.00
_cell.angle_beta   90.00
_cell.angle_gamma   90.00
#
_symmetry.space_group_name_H-M   'P 1'
#
loop_
_entity.id
_entity.type
_entity.pdbx_description
1 polymer ?
#
loop_
_entity_poly.entity_id
_entity_poly.type
_entity_poly.pdbx_seq_one_letter_code
_entity_poly.pdbx_strand_id
1 'polypeptide(L)'
;MRFSSLLAIATGFLLASSEAFSLETSAKLSTENFGTRFLRTDATTNDDEERGVKVTLSTPVKMNFAGHLRDSDETTKWLQMWLLKGDSEASVAAKLGVNGLEKATAKKHANWGAYAKYLHMQKRAGKPNYFAHFGTGYQSEKKTKDVVWRWAVEGQTEAYAAGLLGMSKLSKDQYKLHWNYNAYEEFLKAQEKMADLRKKFGGRVNLAQ
;
A
#
# COMPACT_ATOMS: atom_id res chain seq x y z
N MET A 1 46.66 24.93 23.23
CA MET A 1 46.98 24.17 24.45
C MET A 1 45.66 23.78 25.10
N ARG A 2 45.28 22.51 24.97
CA ARG A 2 45.44 21.42 25.96
C ARG A 2 44.28 21.40 26.97
N PHE A 3 43.44 20.39 26.80
CA PHE A 3 42.44 19.89 27.74
C PHE A 3 43.06 19.49 29.07
N SER A 4 42.38 19.79 30.17
CA SER A 4 42.33 19.04 31.44
C SER A 4 41.23 19.71 32.28
N SER A 5 40.26 18.98 32.83
CA SER A 5 40.45 18.28 34.10
C SER A 5 39.41 17.19 34.34
N LEU A 6 39.89 16.12 35.00
CA LEU A 6 39.21 14.98 35.63
C LEU A 6 38.15 15.38 36.67
N LEU A 7 37.11 14.55 36.82
CA LEU A 7 36.65 14.12 38.14
C LEU A 7 35.92 12.77 38.06
N ALA A 8 36.46 11.78 38.77
CA ALA A 8 35.79 10.53 39.10
C ALA A 8 35.26 10.64 40.53
N ILE A 9 34.01 10.24 40.76
CA ILE A 9 33.48 9.93 42.10
C ILE A 9 32.73 8.60 41.99
N ALA A 10 33.27 7.59 42.67
CA ALA A 10 32.62 6.33 42.96
C ALA A 10 31.89 6.44 44.32
N THR A 11 30.73 5.81 44.42
CA THR A 11 29.98 5.32 45.62
C THR A 11 28.58 4.97 45.09
N GLY A 12 28.03 3.76 45.13
CA GLY A 12 28.09 2.70 46.13
C GLY A 12 26.76 2.66 46.87
N PHE A 13 25.77 1.87 46.40
CA PHE A 13 24.59 1.51 47.22
C PHE A 13 24.09 0.08 46.91
N LEU A 14 24.45 -0.80 47.85
CA LEU A 14 23.78 -1.95 48.46
C LEU A 14 22.80 -2.87 47.68
N LEU A 15 23.19 -4.16 47.71
CA LEU A 15 22.38 -5.38 47.66
C LEU A 15 21.42 -5.48 48.87
N ALA A 16 20.22 -6.06 48.67
CA ALA A 16 19.57 -7.09 49.52
C ALA A 16 18.16 -7.39 48.98
N SER A 17 17.92 -8.60 48.45
CA SER A 17 17.17 -9.71 49.08
C SER A 17 15.66 -9.64 48.80
N SER A 18 15.13 -10.38 47.81
CA SER A 18 14.58 -11.73 47.91
C SER A 18 13.35 -11.85 48.82
N GLU A 19 12.16 -11.91 48.23
CA GLU A 19 11.09 -12.84 48.64
C GLU A 19 10.35 -13.34 47.40
N ALA A 20 10.24 -14.66 47.35
CA ALA A 20 9.53 -15.42 46.34
C ALA A 20 8.02 -15.30 46.57
N PHE A 21 7.24 -15.16 45.50
CA PHE A 21 5.83 -15.54 45.54
C PHE A 21 5.62 -16.74 44.63
N SER A 22 5.57 -17.90 45.27
CA SER A 22 5.11 -19.15 44.69
C SER A 22 3.68 -19.00 44.20
N LEU A 23 3.39 -19.48 43.00
CA LEU A 23 2.02 -19.82 42.63
C LEU A 23 2.00 -21.30 42.27
N GLU A 24 1.51 -22.08 43.23
CA GLU A 24 1.39 -23.51 43.18
C GLU A 24 0.47 -23.94 42.03
N THR A 25 0.94 -24.93 41.28
CA THR A 25 0.11 -25.76 40.43
C THR A 25 -0.47 -26.87 41.28
N SER A 26 -1.79 -27.08 41.27
CA SER A 26 -2.39 -28.42 41.12
C SER A 26 -3.94 -28.42 41.10
N ALA A 27 -4.43 -29.11 40.06
CA ALA A 27 -5.67 -29.90 40.00
C ALA A 27 -7.04 -29.20 39.97
N LYS A 28 -7.74 -29.35 38.83
CA LYS A 28 -8.83 -30.32 38.71
C LYS A 28 -9.20 -30.62 37.26
N LEU A 29 -9.02 -31.89 36.92
CA LEU A 29 -9.63 -32.60 35.81
C LEU A 29 -11.17 -32.58 36.00
N SER A 30 -11.92 -32.13 35.00
CA SER A 30 -13.30 -32.59 34.81
C SER A 30 -13.51 -32.90 33.34
N THR A 31 -13.67 -34.19 33.09
CA THR A 31 -14.09 -34.77 31.82
C THR A 31 -15.60 -34.86 31.89
N GLU A 32 -16.32 -34.16 31.03
CA GLU A 32 -17.67 -34.57 30.62
C GLU A 32 -17.88 -34.21 29.14
N ASN A 33 -17.84 -35.26 28.29
CA ASN A 33 -18.53 -35.29 27.01
C ASN A 33 -20.01 -35.54 27.31
N PHE A 34 -20.94 -34.80 26.71
CA PHE A 34 -22.18 -35.31 26.10
C PHE A 34 -22.95 -34.15 25.45
N GLY A 35 -23.25 -34.26 24.14
CA GLY A 35 -23.99 -33.24 23.40
C GLY A 35 -24.05 -33.52 21.90
N THR A 36 -24.85 -34.50 21.54
CA THR A 36 -25.10 -35.02 20.19
C THR A 36 -25.71 -34.00 19.21
N ARG A 37 -25.13 -33.93 18.00
CA ARG A 37 -25.77 -33.94 16.66
C ARG A 37 -27.06 -33.11 16.46
N PHE A 38 -26.94 -32.05 15.64
CA PHE A 38 -27.93 -31.77 14.56
C PHE A 38 -27.21 -31.35 13.27
N LEU A 39 -27.44 -32.14 12.22
CA LEU A 39 -27.27 -31.76 10.81
C LEU A 39 -28.63 -31.27 10.30
N ARG A 40 -28.67 -30.12 9.63
CA ARG A 40 -29.66 -29.86 8.56
C ARG A 40 -29.00 -29.06 7.43
N THR A 41 -29.19 -29.61 6.24
CA THR A 41 -28.80 -29.15 4.90
C THR A 41 -29.88 -28.26 4.27
N ASP A 42 -29.40 -27.34 3.42
CA ASP A 42 -29.99 -26.67 2.25
C ASP A 42 -31.25 -25.80 2.36
N ALA A 43 -31.09 -24.48 2.12
CA ALA A 43 -31.58 -23.80 0.91
C ALA A 43 -31.43 -22.25 1.01
N THR A 44 -30.65 -21.72 0.07
CA THR A 44 -30.72 -20.42 -0.64
C THR A 44 -31.57 -19.26 -0.08
N THR A 45 -30.92 -18.11 0.15
CA THR A 45 -31.30 -16.80 -0.46
C THR A 45 -30.14 -15.80 -0.44
N ASN A 46 -29.67 -15.48 -1.65
CA ASN A 46 -29.30 -14.17 -2.21
C ASN A 46 -28.41 -13.18 -1.45
N ASP A 47 -27.36 -12.78 -2.20
CA ASP A 47 -26.79 -11.44 -2.34
C ASP A 47 -26.47 -10.64 -1.08
N ASP A 48 -25.17 -10.53 -0.78
CA ASP A 48 -24.55 -9.21 -0.60
C ASP A 48 -23.02 -9.31 -0.63
N GLU A 49 -22.48 -8.58 -1.61
CA GLU A 49 -21.32 -7.69 -1.57
C GLU A 49 -19.91 -8.19 -1.19
N GLU A 50 -18.97 -7.80 -2.06
CA GLU A 50 -17.52 -7.75 -1.87
C GLU A 50 -16.81 -9.06 -1.48
N ARG A 51 -16.55 -9.90 -2.49
CA ARG A 51 -15.43 -10.84 -2.46
C ARG A 51 -14.09 -10.12 -2.64
N GLY A 52 -13.84 -9.08 -1.85
CA GLY A 52 -12.51 -8.57 -1.58
C GLY A 52 -11.74 -9.67 -0.86
N VAL A 53 -10.69 -10.19 -1.49
CA VAL A 53 -9.82 -11.20 -0.91
C VAL A 53 -9.28 -10.66 0.42
N LYS A 54 -9.90 -11.05 1.53
CA LYS A 54 -9.40 -10.81 2.88
C LYS A 54 -8.11 -11.61 3.00
N VAL A 55 -6.99 -10.97 2.69
CA VAL A 55 -5.65 -11.54 2.80
C VAL A 55 -5.40 -11.82 4.28
N THR A 56 -5.75 -13.02 4.73
CA THR A 56 -5.40 -13.55 6.05
C THR A 56 -3.91 -13.88 6.07
N LEU A 57 -3.08 -12.86 6.30
CA LEU A 57 -1.96 -13.01 7.23
C LEU A 57 -2.43 -12.36 8.53
N SER A 58 -2.84 -13.18 9.48
CA SER A 58 -3.45 -12.81 10.76
C SER A 58 -2.55 -11.96 11.69
N THR A 59 -1.33 -11.64 11.27
CA THR A 59 -0.39 -10.83 12.05
C THR A 59 -0.45 -9.38 11.59
N PRO A 60 -0.73 -8.42 12.49
CA PRO A 60 -0.62 -7.01 12.16
C PRO A 60 0.83 -6.67 11.82
N VAL A 61 1.05 -6.00 10.68
CA VAL A 61 2.37 -5.68 10.16
C VAL A 61 2.51 -4.18 10.03
N LYS A 62 3.48 -3.59 10.74
CA LYS A 62 3.80 -2.16 10.66
C LYS A 62 4.97 -1.92 9.70
N MET A 63 5.09 -0.70 9.20
CA MET A 63 6.27 -0.26 8.44
C MET A 63 6.66 1.17 8.76
N ASN A 64 7.95 1.46 8.77
CA ASN A 64 8.49 2.81 8.70
C ASN A 64 8.78 3.16 7.23
N PHE A 65 8.06 4.13 6.68
CA PHE A 65 8.24 4.58 5.30
C PHE A 65 8.15 6.10 5.23
N ALA A 66 8.97 6.76 4.40
CA ALA A 66 8.98 8.22 4.30
C ALA A 66 9.00 8.97 5.67
N GLY A 67 9.72 8.43 6.67
CA GLY A 67 9.84 9.04 8.00
C GLY A 67 8.67 8.79 8.98
N HIS A 68 7.64 8.03 8.58
CA HIS A 68 6.47 7.77 9.41
C HIS A 68 6.30 6.28 9.72
N LEU A 69 6.12 5.96 11.01
CA LEU A 69 5.65 4.63 11.43
C LEU A 69 4.16 4.52 11.10
N ARG A 70 3.83 3.60 10.20
CA ARG A 70 2.46 3.29 9.79
C ARG A 70 1.95 2.07 10.53
N ASP A 71 0.68 2.12 10.92
CA ASP A 71 -0.01 0.99 11.52
C ASP A 71 -0.26 -0.13 10.48
N SER A 72 -0.94 -1.19 10.92
CA SER A 72 -1.19 -2.36 10.07
C SER A 72 -2.10 -2.06 8.88
N ASP A 73 -3.06 -1.17 9.05
CA ASP A 73 -4.05 -0.88 8.02
C ASP A 73 -3.44 0.03 6.96
N GLU A 74 -2.75 1.08 7.38
CA GLU A 74 -1.97 1.93 6.49
C GLU A 74 -0.87 1.16 5.77
N THR A 75 -0.13 0.30 6.49
CA THR A 75 0.88 -0.56 5.86
C THR A 75 0.25 -1.41 4.77
N THR A 76 -0.89 -2.06 5.05
CA THR A 76 -1.57 -2.91 4.08
C THR A 76 -2.02 -2.12 2.85
N LYS A 77 -2.57 -0.91 3.03
CA LYS A 77 -2.95 -0.02 1.93
C LYS A 77 -1.74 0.30 1.04
N TRP A 78 -0.60 0.67 1.63
CA TRP A 78 0.62 0.95 0.86
C TRP A 78 1.16 -0.28 0.11
N LEU A 79 1.18 -1.45 0.73
CA LEU A 79 1.63 -2.68 0.08
C LEU A 79 0.70 -3.07 -1.07
N GLN A 80 -0.62 -2.92 -0.88
CA GLN A 80 -1.60 -3.13 -1.95
C GLN A 80 -1.36 -2.13 -3.08
N MET A 81 -1.11 -0.86 -2.76
CA MET A 81 -0.79 0.16 -3.75
C MET A 81 0.41 -0.20 -4.61
N TRP A 82 1.52 -0.61 -3.99
CA TRP A 82 2.73 -1.02 -4.74
C TRP A 82 2.49 -2.28 -5.56
N LEU A 83 1.66 -3.20 -5.06
CA LEU A 83 1.34 -4.43 -5.77
C LEU A 83 0.51 -4.12 -7.02
N LEU A 84 -0.52 -3.29 -6.88
CA LEU A 84 -1.41 -2.89 -7.96
C LEU A 84 -0.65 -2.13 -9.05
N LYS A 85 0.24 -1.21 -8.67
CA LYS A 85 1.13 -0.49 -9.58
C LYS A 85 2.07 -1.41 -10.38
N GLY A 86 2.23 -2.66 -9.95
CA GLY A 86 3.17 -3.60 -10.55
C GLY A 86 4.62 -3.31 -10.18
N ASP A 87 4.86 -2.71 -9.00
CA ASP A 87 6.23 -2.52 -8.52
C ASP A 87 6.95 -3.89 -8.44
N SER A 88 8.24 -3.90 -8.76
CA SER A 88 9.04 -5.12 -8.65
C SER A 88 9.40 -5.42 -7.20
N GLU A 89 9.73 -6.69 -6.90
CA GLU A 89 10.30 -7.10 -5.61
C GLU A 89 11.48 -6.19 -5.22
N ALA A 90 12.41 -5.94 -6.15
CA ALA A 90 13.57 -5.10 -5.93
C ALA A 90 13.19 -3.63 -5.60
N SER A 91 12.18 -3.07 -6.28
CA SER A 91 11.71 -1.70 -6.01
C SER A 91 11.13 -1.56 -4.60
N VAL A 92 10.32 -2.53 -4.18
CA VAL A 92 9.72 -2.52 -2.83
C VAL A 92 10.77 -2.78 -1.75
N ALA A 93 11.75 -3.67 -2.00
CA ALA A 93 12.88 -3.86 -1.11
C ALA A 93 13.66 -2.55 -0.87
N ALA A 94 13.87 -1.77 -1.93
CA ALA A 94 14.54 -0.47 -1.83
C ALA A 94 13.71 0.55 -1.02
N LYS A 95 12.41 0.67 -1.29
CA LYS A 95 11.49 1.56 -0.55
C LYS A 95 11.44 1.26 0.95
N LEU A 96 11.53 -0.02 1.30
CA LEU A 96 11.49 -0.48 2.69
C LEU A 96 12.87 -0.53 3.36
N GLY A 97 13.96 -0.19 2.65
CA GLY A 97 15.32 -0.21 3.18
C GLY A 97 15.87 -1.61 3.47
N VAL A 98 15.28 -2.65 2.87
CA VAL A 98 15.75 -4.05 3.03
C VAL A 98 16.59 -4.54 1.85
N ASN A 99 16.78 -3.70 0.83
CA ASN A 99 17.57 -4.03 -0.35
C ASN A 99 19.06 -4.22 0.01
N GLY A 100 19.69 -5.24 -0.57
CA GLY A 100 21.12 -5.51 -0.39
C GLY A 100 21.52 -6.00 1.02
N LEU A 101 20.57 -6.16 1.95
CA LEU A 101 20.84 -6.75 3.25
C LEU A 101 21.00 -8.27 3.14
N GLU A 102 21.97 -8.82 3.87
CA GLU A 102 22.05 -10.26 4.06
C GLU A 102 20.76 -10.79 4.71
N LYS A 103 20.28 -11.97 4.32
CA LYS A 103 18.97 -12.51 4.75
C LYS A 103 18.79 -12.56 6.26
N ALA A 104 19.85 -12.86 7.02
CA ALA A 104 19.79 -12.88 8.49
C ALA A 104 19.60 -11.48 9.09
N THR A 105 20.25 -10.48 8.51
CA THR A 105 20.15 -9.06 8.89
C THR A 105 18.81 -8.47 8.45
N ALA A 106 18.36 -8.79 7.24
CA ALA A 106 17.08 -8.35 6.70
C ALA A 106 15.92 -8.79 7.59
N LYS A 107 15.92 -10.02 8.11
CA LYS A 107 14.88 -10.52 9.04
C LYS A 107 14.75 -9.73 10.34
N LYS A 108 15.81 -9.06 10.79
CA LYS A 108 15.80 -8.22 11.99
C LYS A 108 15.39 -6.77 11.69
N HIS A 109 15.30 -6.40 10.41
CA HIS A 109 14.95 -5.05 10.00
C HIS A 109 13.49 -4.74 10.35
N ALA A 110 13.22 -3.52 10.82
CA ALA A 110 11.88 -3.09 11.25
C ALA A 110 10.80 -3.26 10.16
N ASN A 111 11.20 -3.13 8.89
CA ASN A 111 10.29 -3.24 7.74
C ASN A 111 10.23 -4.64 7.12
N TRP A 112 10.90 -5.65 7.69
CA TRP A 112 10.94 -6.99 7.11
C TRP A 112 9.55 -7.63 7.00
N GLY A 113 8.72 -7.46 8.03
CA GLY A 113 7.35 -7.97 8.03
C GLY A 113 6.54 -7.41 6.85
N ALA A 114 6.72 -6.11 6.55
CA ALA A 114 6.04 -5.45 5.44
C ALA A 114 6.54 -5.98 4.08
N TYR A 115 7.84 -6.19 3.94
CA TYR A 115 8.41 -6.79 2.73
C TYR A 115 7.93 -8.22 2.52
N ALA A 116 7.97 -9.06 3.56
CA ALA A 116 7.49 -10.44 3.49
C ALA A 116 6.00 -10.48 3.12
N LYS A 117 5.17 -9.62 3.72
CA LYS A 117 3.75 -9.49 3.39
C LYS A 117 3.55 -9.11 1.91
N TYR A 118 4.34 -8.18 1.39
CA TYR A 118 4.32 -7.81 -0.03
C TYR A 118 4.59 -9.01 -0.94
N LEU A 119 5.65 -9.78 -0.67
CA LEU A 119 5.98 -10.98 -1.45
C LEU A 119 4.85 -12.03 -1.41
N HIS A 120 4.22 -12.20 -0.26
CA HIS A 120 3.06 -13.09 -0.13
C HIS A 120 1.87 -12.60 -0.96
N MET A 121 1.59 -11.30 -0.95
CA MET A 121 0.53 -10.72 -1.76
C MET A 121 0.83 -10.87 -3.26
N GLN A 122 2.07 -10.65 -3.68
CA GLN A 122 2.50 -10.81 -5.08
C GLN A 122 2.39 -12.26 -5.57
N LYS A 123 2.77 -13.24 -4.74
CA LYS A 123 2.62 -14.67 -5.08
C LYS A 123 1.16 -15.10 -5.20
N ARG A 124 0.27 -14.56 -4.35
CA ARG A 124 -1.17 -14.90 -4.35
C ARG A 124 -1.95 -14.20 -5.46
N ALA A 125 -1.60 -12.96 -5.79
CA ALA A 125 -2.36 -12.17 -6.75
C ALA A 125 -2.15 -12.58 -8.22
N GLY A 126 -1.13 -13.41 -8.52
CA GLY A 126 -0.54 -13.38 -9.87
C GLY A 126 0.03 -11.97 -10.14
N LYS A 127 0.43 -11.62 -11.36
CA LYS A 127 0.77 -10.20 -11.67
C LYS A 127 -0.52 -9.39 -11.82
N PRO A 128 -0.93 -8.53 -10.88
CA PRO A 128 -2.11 -7.70 -11.08
C PRO A 128 -1.68 -6.43 -11.82
N ASN A 129 -2.01 -6.32 -13.12
CA ASN A 129 -1.69 -5.16 -13.96
C ASN A 129 -2.78 -4.08 -13.86
N TYR A 130 -2.89 -3.38 -12.73
CA TYR A 130 -3.81 -2.25 -12.57
C TYR A 130 -3.06 -0.92 -12.59
N PHE A 131 -3.48 0.01 -13.43
CA PHE A 131 -2.75 1.25 -13.69
C PHE A 131 -3.27 2.45 -12.90
N ALA A 132 -4.56 2.45 -12.57
CA ALA A 132 -5.25 3.53 -11.84
C ALA A 132 -6.53 3.00 -11.19
N HIS A 133 -7.15 3.77 -10.30
CA HIS A 133 -8.50 3.48 -9.80
C HIS A 133 -9.29 4.78 -9.70
N PHE A 134 -10.43 4.78 -10.35
CA PHE A 134 -11.31 5.94 -10.45
C PHE A 134 -12.67 5.43 -10.94
N GLY A 135 -13.72 6.22 -10.70
CA GLY A 135 -15.09 5.75 -10.91
C GLY A 135 -15.39 4.55 -10.02
N THR A 136 -15.74 3.42 -10.63
CA THR A 136 -16.22 2.20 -9.94
C THR A 136 -15.13 1.23 -9.48
N GLY A 137 -13.84 1.54 -9.68
CA GLY A 137 -12.76 0.71 -9.13
C GLY A 137 -11.45 0.73 -9.92
N TYR A 138 -10.69 -0.37 -9.79
CA TYR A 138 -9.40 -0.61 -10.46
C TYR A 138 -9.52 -0.74 -11.98
N GLN A 139 -8.66 0.02 -12.65
CA GLN A 139 -8.60 0.15 -14.10
C GLN A 139 -7.26 -0.38 -14.60
N SER A 140 -7.29 -1.14 -15.69
CA SER A 140 -6.08 -1.53 -16.42
C SER A 140 -5.47 -0.34 -17.15
N GLU A 141 -4.22 -0.47 -17.60
CA GLU A 141 -3.55 0.58 -18.38
C GLU A 141 -4.31 0.91 -19.66
N LYS A 142 -4.71 -0.11 -20.42
CA LYS A 142 -5.49 0.07 -21.65
C LYS A 142 -6.77 0.87 -21.38
N LYS A 143 -7.56 0.45 -20.40
CA LYS A 143 -8.82 1.13 -20.07
C LYS A 143 -8.59 2.55 -19.57
N THR A 144 -7.53 2.77 -18.79
CA THR A 144 -7.15 4.11 -18.35
C THR A 144 -6.82 5.01 -19.54
N LYS A 145 -5.97 4.54 -20.46
CA LYS A 145 -5.59 5.26 -21.69
C LYS A 145 -6.82 5.59 -22.55
N ASP A 146 -7.71 4.62 -22.75
CA ASP A 146 -8.96 4.82 -23.51
C ASP A 146 -9.84 5.93 -22.88
N VAL A 147 -9.94 5.98 -21.55
CA VAL A 147 -10.73 7.00 -20.82
C VAL A 147 -10.08 8.38 -20.89
N VAL A 148 -8.79 8.50 -20.59
CA VAL A 148 -8.11 9.81 -20.58
C VAL A 148 -7.99 10.38 -21.98
N TRP A 149 -7.84 9.52 -23.00
CA TRP A 149 -7.87 9.94 -24.40
C TRP A 149 -9.23 10.55 -24.76
N ARG A 150 -10.33 9.91 -24.34
CA ARG A 150 -11.67 10.46 -24.54
C ARG A 150 -11.83 11.84 -23.89
N TRP A 151 -11.37 12.02 -22.65
CA TRP A 151 -11.39 13.33 -21.99
C TRP A 151 -10.60 14.39 -22.77
N ALA A 152 -9.44 14.04 -23.33
CA ALA A 152 -8.66 14.94 -24.16
C ALA A 152 -9.37 15.32 -25.47
N VAL A 153 -10.01 14.35 -26.13
CA VAL A 153 -10.82 14.58 -27.35
C VAL A 153 -11.97 15.54 -27.06
N GLU A 154 -12.69 15.33 -25.96
CA GLU A 154 -13.78 16.18 -25.47
C GLU A 154 -13.31 17.58 -25.04
N GLY A 155 -12.00 17.82 -24.92
CA GLY A 155 -11.45 19.11 -24.49
C GLY A 155 -11.64 19.38 -23.00
N GLN A 156 -11.71 18.32 -22.17
CA GLN A 156 -11.79 18.46 -20.72
C GLN A 156 -10.54 19.15 -20.17
N THR A 157 -10.67 19.76 -18.98
CA THR A 157 -9.60 20.51 -18.33
C THR A 157 -8.74 19.63 -17.43
N GLU A 158 -7.52 20.11 -17.14
CA GLU A 158 -6.65 19.55 -16.10
C GLU A 158 -7.37 19.41 -14.74
N ALA A 159 -8.11 20.44 -14.33
CA ALA A 159 -8.87 20.42 -13.08
C ALA A 159 -9.97 19.34 -13.08
N TYR A 160 -10.64 19.13 -14.22
CA TYR A 160 -11.64 18.07 -14.38
C TYR A 160 -11.00 16.69 -14.21
N ALA A 161 -9.91 16.41 -14.92
CA ALA A 161 -9.19 15.15 -14.83
C ALA A 161 -8.66 14.91 -13.40
N ALA A 162 -8.07 15.92 -12.77
CA ALA A 162 -7.62 15.84 -11.38
C ALA A 162 -8.79 15.54 -10.42
N GLY A 163 -9.96 16.13 -10.65
CA GLY A 163 -11.18 15.85 -9.88
C GLY A 163 -11.60 14.38 -9.95
N LEU A 164 -11.74 13.83 -11.15
CA LEU A 164 -12.14 12.42 -11.33
C LEU A 164 -11.10 11.43 -10.84
N LEU A 165 -9.82 11.81 -10.86
CA LEU A 165 -8.72 11.01 -10.34
C LEU A 165 -8.53 11.19 -8.82
N GLY A 166 -9.39 11.95 -8.13
CA GLY A 166 -9.35 12.13 -6.69
C GLY A 166 -8.22 13.03 -6.18
N MET A 167 -7.63 13.85 -7.04
CA MET A 167 -6.47 14.69 -6.76
C MET A 167 -6.81 16.17 -6.54
N SER A 168 -8.09 16.54 -6.58
CA SER A 168 -8.55 17.94 -6.52
C SER A 168 -8.13 18.69 -5.25
N LYS A 169 -7.89 17.97 -4.14
CA LYS A 169 -7.48 18.57 -2.85
C LYS A 169 -5.96 18.64 -2.65
N LEU A 170 -5.18 18.20 -3.62
CA LEU A 170 -3.73 18.13 -3.53
C LEU A 170 -3.09 19.34 -4.24
N SER A 171 -1.92 19.76 -3.77
CA SER A 171 -1.08 20.68 -4.53
C SER A 171 -0.46 19.98 -5.75
N LYS A 172 -0.05 20.75 -6.77
CA LYS A 172 0.60 20.18 -7.96
C LYS A 172 1.84 19.35 -7.63
N ASP A 173 2.62 19.75 -6.62
CA ASP A 173 3.78 18.98 -6.17
C ASP A 173 3.39 17.65 -5.52
N GLN A 174 2.25 17.61 -4.83
CA GLN A 174 1.70 16.41 -4.23
C GLN A 174 1.09 15.44 -5.25
N TYR A 175 0.79 15.89 -6.48
CA TYR A 175 0.23 15.01 -7.51
C TYR A 175 1.15 13.84 -7.81
N LYS A 176 2.48 14.06 -7.86
CA LYS A 176 3.48 13.01 -8.13
C LYS A 176 3.51 11.90 -7.08
N LEU A 177 3.00 12.19 -5.88
CA LEU A 177 2.89 11.24 -4.77
C LEU A 177 1.54 10.52 -4.76
N HIS A 178 0.57 11.01 -5.53
CA HIS A 178 -0.74 10.43 -5.63
C HIS A 178 -0.73 9.20 -6.54
N TRP A 179 -1.57 8.24 -6.18
CA TRP A 179 -1.61 6.95 -6.79
C TRP A 179 -2.20 6.93 -8.21
N ASN A 180 -3.00 7.93 -8.57
CA ASN A 180 -3.53 8.16 -9.92
C ASN A 180 -2.67 9.10 -10.78
N TYR A 181 -1.46 9.48 -10.32
CA TYR A 181 -0.62 10.40 -11.06
C TYR A 181 -0.31 9.94 -12.48
N ASN A 182 0.00 8.66 -12.66
CA ASN A 182 0.31 8.12 -13.98
C ASN A 182 -0.88 8.25 -14.96
N ALA A 183 -2.11 8.11 -14.48
CA ALA A 183 -3.31 8.35 -15.28
C ALA A 183 -3.44 9.83 -15.66
N TYR A 184 -3.15 10.73 -14.73
CA TYR A 184 -3.13 12.16 -14.99
C TYR A 184 -2.04 12.55 -16.00
N GLU A 185 -0.86 11.96 -15.90
CA GLU A 185 0.23 12.19 -16.85
C GLU A 185 -0.15 11.70 -18.27
N GLU A 186 -0.81 10.55 -18.39
CA GLU A 186 -1.35 10.07 -19.67
C GLU A 186 -2.42 11.02 -20.24
N PHE A 187 -3.24 11.63 -19.38
CA PHE A 187 -4.19 12.67 -19.80
C PHE A 187 -3.48 13.90 -20.37
N LEU A 188 -2.44 14.41 -19.69
CA LEU A 188 -1.66 15.56 -20.19
C LEU A 188 -1.01 15.26 -21.55
N LYS A 189 -0.42 14.08 -21.70
CA LYS A 189 0.14 13.60 -22.98
C LYS A 189 -0.92 13.52 -24.08
N ALA A 190 -2.15 13.11 -23.73
CA ALA A 190 -3.26 13.07 -24.67
C ALA A 190 -3.72 14.48 -25.08
N GLN A 191 -3.78 15.43 -24.16
CA GLN A 191 -4.11 16.83 -24.46
C GLN A 191 -3.11 17.46 -25.43
N GLU A 192 -1.81 17.26 -25.21
CA GLU A 192 -0.74 17.74 -26.09
C GLU A 192 -0.89 17.19 -27.52
N LYS A 193 -1.07 15.86 -27.64
CA LYS A 193 -1.31 15.22 -28.94
C LYS A 193 -2.56 15.75 -29.64
N MET A 194 -3.64 15.99 -28.89
CA MET A 194 -4.87 16.54 -29.47
C MET A 194 -4.70 18.00 -29.93
N ALA A 195 -3.91 18.80 -29.22
CA ALA A 195 -3.56 20.15 -29.65
C ALA A 195 -2.77 20.12 -30.98
N ASP A 196 -1.80 19.21 -31.11
CA ASP A 196 -1.04 19.02 -32.34
C ASP A 196 -1.91 18.58 -33.52
N LEU A 197 -2.82 17.62 -33.29
CA LEU A 197 -3.77 17.17 -34.31
C LEU A 197 -4.70 18.32 -34.74
N ARG A 198 -5.24 19.09 -33.79
CA ARG A 198 -6.09 20.25 -34.10
C ARG A 198 -5.33 21.31 -34.91
N LYS A 199 -4.05 21.55 -34.61
CA LYS A 199 -3.21 22.47 -35.41
C LYS A 199 -2.97 21.93 -36.82
N LYS A 200 -2.66 20.64 -36.95
CA LYS A 200 -2.35 19.97 -38.22
C LYS A 200 -3.54 19.84 -39.17
N PHE A 201 -4.73 19.60 -38.62
CA PHE A 201 -5.96 19.36 -39.41
C PHE A 201 -6.93 20.54 -39.40
N GLY A 202 -6.97 21.35 -38.35
CA GLY A 202 -7.78 22.58 -38.29
C GLY A 202 -7.26 23.70 -39.19
N GLY A 203 -5.94 23.75 -39.43
CA GLY A 203 -5.36 24.67 -40.43
C GLY A 203 -5.70 24.33 -41.89
N ARG A 204 -6.22 23.13 -42.17
CA ARG A 204 -6.60 22.70 -43.53
C ARG A 204 -8.01 23.14 -43.95
N VAL A 205 -8.85 23.53 -42.99
CA VAL A 205 -10.23 23.98 -43.27
C VAL A 205 -10.24 25.44 -43.74
N ASN A 206 -9.26 26.25 -43.33
CA ASN A 206 -9.18 27.68 -43.66
C ASN A 206 -8.41 28.00 -44.96
N LEU A 207 -7.94 26.99 -45.72
CA LEU A 207 -7.22 27.18 -46.99
C LEU A 207 -8.07 26.84 -48.23
N ALA A 208 -9.33 26.46 -48.03
CA ALA A 208 -10.25 26.03 -49.08
C ALA A 208 -11.46 26.99 -49.26
N GLN A 209 -11.36 28.22 -48.76
CA GLN A 209 -12.35 29.29 -48.98
C GLN A 209 -11.77 30.40 -49.86
#